data_AF-A0A920NQH4-F1
#
_entry.id   AF-A0A920NQH4-F1
#
_cell.length_a   1.000
_cell.length_b   1.000
_cell.length_c   1.000
_cell.angle_alpha   90.00
_cell.angle_beta   90.00
_cell.angle_gamma   90.00
#
_symmetry.space_group_name_H-M   'P 1'
#
loop_
_entity.id
_entity.type
_entity.pdbx_description
1 polymer ?
#
loop_
_entity_poly.entity_id
_entity_poly.type
_entity_poly.pdbx_seq_one_letter_code
_entity_poly.pdbx_strand_id
1 'polypeptide(L)'
;MKIETIVGDVVLLVLQDTETLKELGIQKNKIYARVAGYDENGIWIEHPNFQIPRMENPDDKNSEITTETVTASVLIAWPYVSSIVHFPGVEGFDFPDPFDQHIGFDIEN
;
A
#
# COMPACT_ATOMS: atom_id res chain seq x y z
N MET A 1 -9.41 17.45 12.06
CA MET A 1 -8.23 16.90 11.36
C MET A 1 -8.48 17.01 9.87
N LYS A 2 -7.44 17.20 9.06
CA LYS A 2 -7.57 17.26 7.60
C LYS A 2 -6.70 16.18 6.98
N ILE A 3 -7.09 15.64 5.83
CA ILE A 3 -6.31 14.57 5.19
C ILE A 3 -4.93 15.06 4.72
N GLU A 4 -4.77 16.35 4.41
CA GLU A 4 -3.45 16.97 4.13
C GLU A 4 -2.44 16.79 5.28
N THR A 5 -2.91 16.68 6.52
CA THR A 5 -2.02 16.58 7.69
C THR A 5 -1.56 15.16 7.98
N ILE A 6 -2.03 14.15 7.23
CA ILE A 6 -1.64 12.74 7.41
C ILE A 6 -0.79 12.21 6.26
N VAL A 7 -0.44 13.06 5.27
CA VAL A 7 0.48 12.67 4.20
C VAL A 7 1.87 12.45 4.78
N GLY A 8 2.46 11.29 4.52
CA GLY A 8 3.71 10.83 5.11
C GLY A 8 3.53 9.96 6.34
N ASP A 9 2.35 9.96 6.97
CA ASP A 9 2.09 9.19 8.20
C ASP A 9 1.58 7.78 7.89
N VAL A 10 1.78 6.87 8.84
CA VAL A 10 1.11 5.56 8.87
C VAL A 10 -0.27 5.72 9.50
N VAL A 11 -1.30 5.22 8.80
CA VAL A 11 -2.69 5.20 9.26
C VAL A 11 -3.25 3.78 9.21
N LEU A 12 -4.32 3.54 9.96
CA LEU A 12 -5.15 2.35 9.75
C LEU A 12 -6.28 2.70 8.78
N LEU A 13 -6.30 2.04 7.64
CA LEU A 13 -7.41 2.08 6.71
C LEU A 13 -8.40 0.97 7.04
N VAL A 14 -9.67 1.34 7.17
CA VAL A 14 -10.80 0.41 7.23
C VAL A 14 -11.46 0.43 5.86
N LEU A 15 -11.47 -0.74 5.23
CA LEU A 15 -11.87 -0.93 3.85
C LEU A 15 -13.17 -1.72 3.76
N GLN A 16 -13.94 -1.45 2.72
CA GLN A 16 -15.11 -2.24 2.32
C GLN A 16 -14.87 -2.89 0.97
N ASP A 17 -15.65 -3.94 0.68
CA ASP A 17 -15.55 -4.70 -0.57
C ASP A 17 -14.11 -5.20 -0.86
N THR A 18 -13.55 -5.91 0.11
CA THR A 18 -12.17 -6.42 0.04
C THR A 18 -11.94 -7.41 -1.09
N GLU A 19 -12.97 -8.08 -1.60
CA GLU A 19 -12.83 -9.02 -2.72
C GLU A 19 -12.21 -8.35 -3.94
N THR A 20 -12.61 -7.12 -4.26
CA THR A 20 -12.04 -6.35 -5.37
C THR A 20 -10.61 -5.91 -5.09
N LEU A 21 -10.24 -5.70 -3.82
CA LEU A 21 -8.92 -5.23 -3.42
C LEU A 21 -7.88 -6.37 -3.27
N LYS A 22 -8.31 -7.63 -3.28
CA LYS A 22 -7.40 -8.79 -3.23
C LYS A 22 -6.42 -8.84 -4.40
N GLU A 23 -6.83 -8.36 -5.57
CA GLU A 23 -5.95 -8.25 -6.75
C GLU A 23 -4.77 -7.30 -6.50
N LEU A 24 -4.89 -6.38 -5.54
CA LEU A 24 -3.84 -5.46 -5.10
C LEU A 24 -3.07 -5.99 -3.88
N GLY A 25 -3.23 -7.27 -3.52
CA GLY A 25 -2.60 -7.87 -2.35
C GLY A 25 -3.26 -7.52 -1.01
N ILE A 26 -4.38 -6.79 -1.01
CA ILE A 26 -5.08 -6.38 0.21
C ILE A 26 -6.07 -7.48 0.63
N GLN A 27 -5.62 -8.37 1.52
CA GLN A 27 -6.39 -9.53 1.96
C GLN A 27 -7.32 -9.23 3.16
N LYS A 28 -7.00 -8.20 3.94
CA LYS A 28 -7.74 -7.82 5.15
C LYS A 28 -8.48 -6.51 4.94
N ASN A 29 -9.64 -6.37 5.57
CA ASN A 29 -10.43 -5.14 5.55
C ASN A 29 -9.87 -4.04 6.47
N LYS A 30 -8.79 -4.34 7.18
CA LYS A 30 -8.06 -3.39 8.02
C LYS A 30 -6.58 -3.54 7.68
N ILE A 31 -5.98 -2.47 7.18
CA ILE A 31 -4.56 -2.43 6.85
C ILE A 31 -3.90 -1.20 7.45
N TYR A 32 -2.66 -1.37 7.90
CA TYR A 32 -1.79 -0.23 8.17
C TYR A 32 -1.09 0.14 6.87
N ALA A 33 -1.07 1.43 6.55
CA ALA A 33 -0.47 1.92 5.33
C ALA A 33 0.08 3.33 5.52
N ARG A 34 1.24 3.59 4.92
CA ARG A 34 1.80 4.94 4.83
C ARG A 34 1.12 5.70 3.71
N VAL A 35 0.63 6.90 4.01
CA VAL A 35 -0.07 7.75 3.04
C VAL A 35 0.97 8.47 2.18
N ALA A 36 0.94 8.19 0.88
CA ALA A 36 1.75 8.88 -0.12
C ALA A 36 1.09 10.19 -0.61
N GLY A 37 -0.24 10.26 -0.55
CA GLY A 37 -1.01 11.42 -1.01
C GLY A 37 -2.50 11.13 -1.06
N TYR A 38 -3.28 12.07 -1.59
CA TYR A 38 -4.71 11.89 -1.84
C TYR A 38 -5.17 12.86 -2.93
N ASP A 39 -6.26 12.52 -3.60
CA ASP A 39 -6.88 13.36 -4.63
C ASP A 39 -8.41 13.15 -4.68
N GLU A 40 -9.05 13.64 -5.73
CA GLU A 40 -10.50 13.50 -5.94
C GLU A 40 -10.96 12.05 -6.15
N ASN A 41 -10.06 11.14 -6.52
CA ASN A 41 -10.36 9.73 -6.82
C ASN A 41 -10.13 8.84 -5.60
N GLY A 42 -9.17 9.15 -4.73
CA GLY A 42 -8.85 8.29 -3.59
C GLY A 42 -7.66 8.72 -2.74
N ILE A 43 -7.23 7.79 -1.89
CA ILE A 43 -6.00 7.90 -1.11
C ILE A 43 -4.89 7.08 -1.77
N TRP A 44 -3.71 7.67 -1.91
CA TRP A 44 -2.51 6.99 -2.37
C TRP A 44 -1.76 6.45 -1.15
N ILE A 45 -1.46 5.15 -1.17
CA ILE A 45 -0.66 4.48 -0.14
C ILE A 45 0.62 3.90 -0.73
N GLU A 46 1.64 3.78 0.09
CA GLU A 46 2.81 2.96 -0.24
C GLU A 46 2.47 1.47 -0.06
N HIS A 47 2.77 0.67 -1.08
CA HIS A 47 2.69 -0.79 -1.05
C HIS A 47 4.11 -1.32 -1.23
N PRO A 48 4.76 -1.84 -0.17
CA PRO A 48 6.07 -2.46 -0.31
C PRO A 48 5.95 -3.79 -1.06
N ASN A 49 7.07 -4.29 -1.56
CA ASN A 49 7.17 -5.63 -2.13
C ASN A 49 6.28 -5.92 -3.36
N PHE A 50 5.93 -4.91 -4.15
CA PHE A 50 5.15 -5.11 -5.37
C PHE A 50 6.02 -5.76 -6.45
N GLN A 51 5.56 -6.86 -7.04
CA GLN A 51 6.32 -7.60 -8.04
C GLN A 51 6.00 -7.12 -9.45
N ILE A 52 7.04 -6.71 -10.20
CA ILE A 52 6.92 -6.30 -11.59
C ILE A 52 7.84 -7.13 -12.49
N PRO A 53 7.45 -7.38 -13.76
CA PRO A 53 8.36 -7.91 -14.75
C PRO A 53 9.36 -6.82 -15.15
N ARG A 54 10.65 -7.16 -15.19
CA ARG A 54 11.73 -6.29 -15.65
C ARG A 54 12.54 -6.99 -16.73
N MET A 55 12.72 -6.29 -17.86
CA MET A 55 13.72 -6.68 -18.85
C MET A 55 15.09 -6.19 -18.40
N GLU A 56 16.10 -7.07 -18.41
CA GLU A 56 17.48 -6.67 -18.09
C GLU A 56 18.02 -5.61 -19.06
N ASN A 57 17.70 -5.76 -20.34
CA ASN A 57 18.01 -4.79 -21.38
C ASN A 57 16.75 -4.42 -22.19
N PRO A 58 16.15 -3.24 -21.95
CA PRO A 58 14.94 -2.79 -22.64
C PRO A 58 15.10 -2.64 -24.16
N ASP A 59 16.32 -2.43 -24.65
CA ASP A 59 16.60 -2.22 -26.08
C ASP A 59 16.80 -3.55 -26.85
N ASP A 60 16.94 -4.68 -26.15
CA ASP A 60 17.04 -6.01 -26.73
C ASP A 60 15.72 -6.78 -26.56
N LYS A 61 15.06 -7.06 -27.68
CA LYS A 61 13.79 -7.81 -27.71
C LYS A 61 13.92 -9.26 -27.24
N ASN A 62 15.14 -9.81 -27.20
CA ASN A 62 15.42 -11.16 -26.71
C ASN A 62 15.93 -11.15 -25.26
N SER A 63 15.97 -9.99 -24.60
CA SER A 63 16.37 -9.88 -23.20
C SER A 63 15.52 -10.76 -22.30
N GLU A 64 16.15 -11.39 -21.32
CA GLU A 64 15.45 -12.12 -20.27
C GLU A 64 14.53 -11.19 -19.48
N ILE A 65 13.35 -11.71 -19.11
CA ILE A 65 12.38 -11.04 -18.24
C ILE A 65 12.52 -11.68 -16.86
N THR A 66 12.95 -10.90 -15.89
CA THR A 66 13.03 -11.30 -14.48
C THR A 66 11.93 -10.61 -13.67
N THR A 67 11.69 -11.09 -12.45
CA THR A 67 10.78 -10.44 -11.50
C THR A 67 11.59 -9.55 -10.57
N GLU A 68 11.24 -8.27 -10.50
CA GLU A 68 11.80 -7.31 -9.54
C GLU A 68 10.76 -6.96 -8.50
N THR A 69 11.22 -6.79 -7.26
CA THR A 69 10.40 -6.32 -6.15
C THR A 69 10.65 -4.83 -5.96
N VAL A 70 9.59 -4.02 -6.03
CA VAL A 70 9.66 -2.55 -5.93
C VAL A 70 8.65 -2.02 -4.91
N THR A 71 8.90 -0.82 -4.39
CA THR A 71 7.89 -0.07 -3.64
C THR A 71 6.98 0.64 -4.64
N ALA A 72 5.68 0.35 -4.58
CA ALA A 72 4.68 0.96 -5.43
C ALA A 72 3.85 2.00 -4.66
N SER A 73 3.27 2.95 -5.38
CA SER A 73 2.18 3.79 -4.87
C SER A 73 0.86 3.30 -5.45
N VAL A 74 -0.08 2.92 -4.59
CA VAL A 74 -1.37 2.32 -4.97
C VAL A 74 -2.49 3.26 -4.57
N LEU A 75 -3.41 3.52 -5.50
CA LEU A 75 -4.63 4.29 -5.24
C LEU A 75 -5.71 3.36 -4.69
N ILE A 76 -6.20 3.65 -3.49
CA ILE A 76 -7.46 3.09 -2.99
C ILE A 76 -8.55 4.13 -3.21
N ALA A 77 -9.48 3.82 -4.12
CA ALA A 77 -10.56 4.75 -4.43
C ALA A 77 -11.48 4.99 -3.23
N TRP A 78 -12.01 6.20 -3.09
CA TRP A 78 -12.87 6.57 -1.96
C TRP A 78 -14.03 5.63 -1.68
N PRO A 79 -14.71 5.05 -2.70
CA PRO A 79 -15.78 4.07 -2.47
C PRO A 79 -15.33 2.82 -1.71
N TYR A 80 -14.05 2.51 -1.63
CA TYR A 80 -13.53 1.38 -0.86
C TYR A 80 -13.09 1.76 0.56
N VAL A 81 -12.98 3.05 0.87
CA VAL A 81 -12.51 3.53 2.17
C VAL A 81 -13.70 3.82 3.08
N SER A 82 -13.94 2.95 4.06
CA SER A 82 -14.97 3.17 5.08
C SER A 82 -14.52 4.17 6.14
N SER A 83 -13.25 4.12 6.56
CA SER A 83 -12.70 5.03 7.59
C SER A 83 -11.17 5.06 7.54
N ILE A 84 -10.61 6.17 8.03
CA ILE A 84 -9.17 6.35 8.22
C ILE A 84 -8.94 6.67 9.71
N VAL A 85 -8.09 5.90 10.38
CA VAL A 85 -7.69 6.16 11.76
C VAL A 85 -6.27 6.70 11.77
N HIS A 86 -6.10 7.92 12.27
CA HIS A 86 -4.80 8.56 12.48
C HIS A 86 -4.39 8.45 13.95
N PHE A 87 -3.08 8.39 14.20
CA PHE A 87 -2.49 8.16 15.51
C PHE A 87 -1.61 9.35 15.94
N PRO A 88 -2.20 10.54 16.20
CA PRO A 88 -1.42 11.73 16.55
C PRO A 88 -0.69 11.54 17.89
N GLY A 89 0.61 11.85 17.91
CA GLY A 89 1.43 11.81 19.13
C GLY A 89 1.87 10.41 19.57
N VAL A 90 1.74 9.40 18.70
CA VAL A 90 2.31 8.07 18.92
C VAL A 90 3.64 7.99 18.18
N GLU A 91 4.75 7.95 18.93
CA GLU A 91 6.10 7.76 18.38
C GLU A 91 6.46 6.26 18.36
N GLY A 92 7.08 5.78 17.27
CA GLY A 92 7.59 4.41 17.17
C GLY A 92 6.55 3.36 16.76
N PHE A 93 5.37 3.80 16.29
CA PHE A 93 4.36 2.92 15.67
C PHE A 93 4.77 2.48 14.24
N ASP A 94 5.76 3.19 13.71
CA ASP A 94 6.31 3.19 12.38
C ASP A 94 7.65 2.42 12.29
N PHE A 95 8.19 1.90 13.42
CA PHE A 95 9.42 1.12 13.46
C PHE A 95 9.39 -0.05 14.50
N PRO A 96 9.84 -1.28 14.16
CA PRO A 96 10.21 -1.71 12.81
C PRO A 96 9.01 -1.61 11.87
N ASP A 97 9.29 -1.50 10.57
CA ASP A 97 8.30 -1.21 9.53
C ASP A 97 7.00 -1.99 9.83
N PRO A 98 5.84 -1.33 9.96
CA PRO A 98 4.58 -2.04 10.17
C PRO A 98 4.28 -3.06 9.05
N PHE A 99 4.94 -2.96 7.90
CA PHE A 99 4.93 -3.95 6.82
C PHE A 99 5.88 -5.14 7.03
N ASP A 100 6.90 -5.03 7.89
CA ASP A 100 7.73 -6.17 8.33
C ASP A 100 7.03 -7.00 9.42
N GLN A 101 6.04 -6.40 10.10
CA GLN A 101 5.14 -7.14 10.98
C GLN A 101 4.06 -7.79 10.12
N HIS A 102 3.75 -9.08 10.37
CA HIS A 102 2.67 -9.80 9.68
C HIS A 102 1.27 -9.28 10.12
N ILE A 103 1.00 -7.99 9.88
CA ILE A 103 -0.23 -7.31 10.25
C ILE A 103 -0.81 -6.71 8.97
N GLY A 104 -1.70 -7.45 8.31
CA GLY A 104 -2.45 -6.96 7.14
C GLY A 104 -2.20 -7.74 5.86
N PHE A 105 -0.96 -8.17 5.64
CA PHE A 105 -0.53 -8.94 4.47
C PHE A 105 -0.07 -10.33 4.92
N ASP A 106 -0.79 -11.36 4.48
CA ASP A 106 -0.29 -12.74 4.54
C ASP A 106 0.12 -13.13 3.13
N ILE A 107 1.42 -13.30 2.91
CA ILE A 107 1.98 -13.87 1.68
C ILE A 107 2.35 -15.32 2.00
N GLU A 108 1.38 -16.15 2.34
CA GLU A 108 1.57 -17.61 2.40
C GLU A 108 0.54 -18.31 1.49
N ASN A 109 1.07 -18.70 0.31
CA ASN A 109 0.59 -19.63 -0.73
C ASN A 109 -0.70 -19.30 -1.50
#